data_AF-A0A3N9NK42-F1
#
_entry.id   AF-A0A3N9NK42-F1
#
_cell.length_a   1.000
_cell.length_b   1.000
_cell.length_c   1.000
_cell.angle_alpha   90.00
_cell.angle_beta   90.00
_cell.angle_gamma   90.00
#
_symmetry.space_group_name_H-M   'P 1'
#
loop_
_entity.id
_entity.type
_entity.pdbx_description
1 polymer ?
#
loop_
_entity_poly.entity_id
_entity_poly.type
_entity_poly.pdbx_seq_one_letter_code
_entity_poly.pdbx_strand_id
1 'polypeptide(L)'
;MLGFTRNEKMVLLFLAFGFIIGMGVWIYRQYYGPVPIISDYVFNQELFSSEKVNEKEINPEETKNPNLLVSINKATQEQLEYLPGIGPVMASRIIAYRDQHHGFSTIDELVEIKGIGEKTVEKLRPYIQIVE
;
A
#
# COMPACT_ATOMS: atom_id res chain seq x y z
N MET A 1 54.19 -15.86 2.24
CA MET A 1 53.04 -16.46 2.95
C MET A 1 53.05 -15.91 4.37
N LEU A 2 52.13 -15.02 4.74
CA LEU A 2 52.07 -14.54 6.14
C LEU A 2 51.73 -15.73 7.05
N GLY A 3 52.67 -16.12 7.91
CA GLY A 3 52.56 -17.27 8.81
C GLY A 3 51.72 -16.95 10.05
N PHE A 4 50.42 -16.70 9.86
CA PHE A 4 49.51 -16.51 10.98
C PHE A 4 49.24 -17.84 11.70
N THR A 5 49.26 -17.82 13.03
CA THR A 5 48.94 -18.98 13.88
C THR A 5 47.45 -19.35 13.76
N ARG A 6 47.08 -20.58 14.17
CA ARG A 6 45.69 -21.08 14.06
C ARG A 6 44.70 -20.15 14.77
N ASN A 7 45.10 -19.57 15.89
CA ASN A 7 44.26 -18.68 16.70
C ASN A 7 44.12 -17.30 16.04
N GLU A 8 45.18 -16.76 15.44
CA GLU A 8 45.13 -15.49 14.69
C GLU A 8 44.19 -15.56 13.48
N LYS A 9 44.20 -16.69 12.76
CA LYS A 9 43.26 -16.90 11.63
C LYS A 9 41.81 -16.96 12.09
N MET A 10 41.53 -17.56 13.24
CA MET A 10 40.18 -17.57 13.81
C MET A 10 39.74 -16.17 14.22
N VAL A 11 40.62 -15.37 14.85
CA VAL A 11 40.33 -13.98 15.19
C VAL A 11 40.01 -13.14 13.95
N LEU A 12 40.78 -13.31 12.86
CA LEU A 12 40.52 -12.62 11.60
C LEU A 12 39.17 -13.03 10.97
N LEU A 13 38.80 -14.30 11.04
CA LEU A 13 37.51 -14.78 10.55
C LEU A 13 36.34 -14.22 11.37
N PHE A 14 36.46 -14.15 12.69
CA PHE A 14 35.46 -13.53 13.55
C PHE A 14 35.29 -12.04 13.26
N LEU A 15 36.39 -11.31 13.05
CA LEU A 15 36.35 -9.89 12.67
C LEU A 15 35.70 -9.69 11.29
N ALA A 16 36.05 -10.51 10.30
CA ALA A 16 35.47 -10.44 8.97
C ALA A 16 33.96 -10.74 9.00
N PHE A 17 33.52 -11.73 9.77
CA PHE A 17 32.10 -12.05 9.92
C PHE A 17 31.33 -10.93 10.61
N GLY A 18 31.87 -10.38 11.70
CA GLY A 18 31.28 -9.23 12.39
C GLY A 18 31.17 -8.01 11.48
N PHE A 19 32.18 -7.78 10.64
CA PHE A 19 32.17 -6.71 9.65
C PHE A 19 31.10 -6.93 8.57
N ILE A 20 30.96 -8.15 8.03
CA ILE A 20 29.93 -8.47 7.02
C ILE A 20 28.52 -8.35 7.61
N ILE A 21 28.31 -8.80 8.85
CA ILE A 21 27.01 -8.65 9.54
C ILE A 21 26.73 -7.17 9.80
N GLY A 22 27.70 -6.42 10.34
CA GLY A 22 27.56 -4.99 10.58
C GLY A 22 27.30 -4.20 9.29
N MET A 23 28.00 -4.54 8.22
CA MET A 23 27.81 -3.96 6.89
C MET A 23 26.47 -4.39 6.30
N GLY A 24 26.01 -5.61 6.52
CA GLY A 24 24.68 -6.08 6.16
C GLY A 24 23.57 -5.30 6.86
N VAL A 25 23.72 -5.02 8.15
CA VAL A 25 22.78 -4.17 8.92
C VAL A 25 22.83 -2.71 8.47
N TRP A 26 24.03 -2.19 8.17
CA TRP A 26 24.20 -0.83 7.65
C TRP A 26 23.61 -0.67 6.25
N ILE A 27 23.85 -1.64 5.35
CA ILE A 27 23.24 -1.72 4.02
C ILE A 27 21.75 -1.93 4.13
N TYR A 28 21.27 -2.79 5.03
CA TYR A 28 19.85 -3.02 5.23
C TYR A 28 19.16 -1.72 5.63
N ARG A 29 19.77 -0.95 6.54
CA ARG A 29 19.27 0.38 6.94
C ARG A 29 19.31 1.41 5.81
N GLN A 30 20.30 1.33 4.91
CA GLN A 30 20.47 2.25 3.79
C GLN A 30 19.58 1.90 2.59
N TYR A 31 19.31 0.61 2.35
CA TYR A 31 18.59 0.09 1.19
C TYR A 31 17.11 -0.17 1.51
N TYR A 32 16.83 -0.76 2.66
CA TYR A 32 15.50 -0.84 3.26
C TYR A 32 15.40 0.27 4.30
N GLY A 33 15.23 1.50 3.81
CA GLY A 33 14.82 2.62 4.67
C GLY A 33 13.57 2.25 5.49
N PRO A 34 13.18 3.07 6.48
CA PRO A 34 11.92 2.84 7.18
C PRO A 34 10.82 2.60 6.15
N VAL A 35 10.19 1.43 6.22
CA VAL A 35 8.96 1.19 5.47
C VAL A 35 8.06 2.37 5.84
N PRO A 36 7.57 3.18 4.88
CA PRO A 36 6.71 4.29 5.23
C PRO A 36 5.48 3.69 5.91
N ILE A 37 5.44 3.76 7.24
CA ILE A 37 4.18 3.75 7.96
C ILE A 37 3.44 4.94 7.36
N ILE A 38 2.23 4.73 6.87
CA ILE A 38 1.37 5.78 6.32
C ILE A 38 1.01 6.74 7.48
N SER A 39 1.95 7.61 7.83
CA SER A 39 1.85 8.72 8.79
C SER A 39 2.42 10.00 8.20
N ASP A 40 3.04 9.94 7.00
CA ASP A 40 3.43 11.09 6.20
C ASP A 40 2.32 11.53 5.23
N TYR A 41 1.06 11.27 5.58
CA TYR A 41 -0.02 12.21 5.26
C TYR A 41 0.05 13.45 6.16
N VAL A 42 1.26 13.89 6.50
CA VAL A 42 1.53 15.27 6.87
C VAL A 42 1.58 16.04 5.55
N PHE A 43 0.40 16.51 5.15
CA PHE A 43 0.21 17.88 4.69
C PHE A 43 1.33 18.43 3.80
N ASN A 44 1.37 17.97 2.54
CA ASN A 44 2.03 18.73 1.48
C ASN A 44 1.23 20.02 1.24
N GLN A 45 1.48 21.03 2.07
CA GLN A 45 1.16 22.45 1.83
C GLN A 45 2.04 23.05 0.72
N GLU A 46 2.45 22.24 -0.26
CA GLU A 46 3.20 22.68 -1.44
C GLU A 46 2.65 22.04 -2.73
N LEU A 47 1.95 20.90 -2.65
CA LEU A 47 1.18 20.37 -3.80
C LEU A 47 -0.13 21.16 -4.05
N PHE A 48 -0.46 22.12 -3.18
CA PHE A 48 -1.52 23.11 -3.35
C PHE A 48 -1.02 24.46 -3.90
N SER A 49 0.23 24.55 -4.38
CA SER A 49 0.83 25.85 -4.74
C SER A 49 1.29 26.05 -6.18
N SER A 50 1.14 25.10 -7.13
CA SER A 50 1.54 25.40 -8.52
C SER A 50 0.83 24.66 -9.66
N GLU A 51 -0.37 24.13 -9.43
CA GLU A 51 -1.35 24.08 -10.52
C GLU A 51 -2.39 25.14 -10.18
N LYS A 52 -2.32 26.29 -10.86
CA LYS A 52 -3.46 27.19 -10.92
C LYS A 52 -4.58 26.41 -11.60
N VAL A 53 -5.37 25.70 -10.80
CA VAL A 53 -6.73 25.32 -11.17
C VAL A 53 -7.40 26.63 -11.51
N ASN A 54 -7.57 26.87 -12.81
CA ASN A 54 -8.28 28.02 -13.32
C ASN A 54 -9.70 27.88 -12.75
N GLU A 55 -10.04 28.77 -11.82
CA GLU A 55 -11.20 28.77 -10.93
C GLU A 55 -12.51 29.02 -11.69
N LYS A 56 -12.67 28.41 -12.88
CA LYS A 56 -13.78 28.66 -13.79
C LYS A 56 -14.53 27.41 -14.26
N GLU A 57 -14.10 26.21 -13.90
CA GLU A 57 -14.86 24.98 -14.18
C GLU A 57 -14.73 23.93 -13.07
N ILE A 58 -14.84 24.35 -11.81
CA ILE A 58 -15.36 23.43 -10.78
C ILE A 58 -16.79 23.87 -10.55
N ASN A 59 -17.73 23.24 -11.26
CA ASN A 59 -19.14 23.39 -10.96
C ASN A 59 -19.33 22.88 -9.53
N PRO A 60 -19.68 23.74 -8.54
CA PRO A 60 -19.79 23.33 -7.14
C PRO A 60 -20.92 22.32 -6.86
N GLU A 61 -21.62 21.87 -7.91
CA GLU A 61 -22.71 20.91 -7.83
C GLU A 61 -22.30 19.44 -7.98
N GLU A 62 -21.01 19.11 -8.15
CA GLU A 62 -20.58 17.70 -8.27
C GLU A 62 -20.07 17.05 -6.95
N THR A 63 -20.05 17.78 -5.83
CA THR A 63 -19.74 17.21 -4.50
C THR A 63 -20.99 17.03 -3.64
N LYS A 64 -22.15 16.83 -4.26
CA LYS A 64 -23.36 16.44 -3.56
C LYS A 64 -24.12 15.38 -4.33
N ASN A 65 -23.45 14.29 -4.68
CA ASN A 65 -24.15 13.05 -4.98
C ASN A 65 -24.41 12.33 -3.64
N PRO A 66 -25.65 12.25 -3.13
CA PRO A 66 -25.99 11.55 -1.89
C PRO A 66 -25.93 10.01 -2.06
N ASN A 67 -25.16 9.51 -3.02
CA ASN A 67 -24.84 8.09 -3.15
C ASN A 67 -23.49 7.86 -2.48
N LEU A 68 -23.54 7.41 -1.23
CA LEU A 68 -22.43 6.98 -0.36
C LEU A 68 -21.74 5.70 -0.88
N LEU A 69 -21.49 5.62 -2.19
CA LEU A 69 -20.90 4.44 -2.83
C LEU A 69 -19.37 4.56 -2.78
N VAL A 70 -18.73 3.54 -2.21
CA VAL A 70 -17.27 3.43 -2.10
C VAL A 70 -16.70 3.02 -3.45
N SER A 71 -15.77 3.81 -4.00
CA SER A 71 -15.08 3.46 -5.24
C SER A 71 -14.03 2.38 -5.00
N ILE A 72 -14.18 1.17 -5.55
CA ILE A 72 -13.24 0.07 -5.28
C ILE A 72 -11.81 0.33 -5.81
N ASN A 73 -11.68 1.12 -6.88
CA ASN A 73 -10.39 1.47 -7.46
C ASN A 73 -9.67 2.56 -6.65
N LYS A 74 -10.41 3.46 -6.01
CA LYS A 74 -9.84 4.62 -5.29
C LYS A 74 -9.96 4.53 -3.77
N ALA A 75 -10.67 3.53 -3.26
CA ALA A 75 -10.93 3.39 -1.83
C ALA A 75 -9.63 3.14 -1.05
N THR A 76 -9.57 3.77 0.12
CA THR A 76 -8.56 3.49 1.14
C THR A 76 -8.92 2.20 1.88
N GLN A 77 -7.95 1.63 2.60
CA GLN A 77 -8.19 0.42 3.39
C GLN A 77 -9.33 0.62 4.40
N GLU A 78 -9.34 1.75 5.12
CA GLU A 78 -10.40 2.08 6.08
C GLU A 78 -11.77 2.16 5.41
N GLN A 79 -11.87 2.79 4.24
CA GLN A 79 -13.12 2.88 3.47
C GLN A 79 -13.65 1.51 3.05
N LEU A 80 -12.75 0.59 2.70
CA LEU A 80 -13.11 -0.79 2.40
C LEU A 80 -13.56 -1.54 3.68
N GLU A 81 -12.92 -1.30 4.83
CA GLU A 81 -13.28 -1.93 6.10
C GLU A 81 -14.66 -1.50 6.64
N TYR A 82 -15.19 -0.34 6.22
CA TYR A 82 -16.57 0.05 6.52
C TYR A 82 -17.62 -0.80 5.78
N LEU A 83 -17.22 -1.56 4.77
CA LEU A 83 -18.13 -2.38 4.00
C LEU A 83 -18.53 -3.66 4.76
N PRO A 84 -19.80 -4.09 4.67
CA PRO A 84 -20.28 -5.23 5.41
C PRO A 84 -19.55 -6.53 4.98
N GLY A 85 -18.85 -7.15 5.93
CA GLY A 85 -18.10 -8.39 5.70
C GLY A 85 -16.69 -8.20 5.16
N ILE A 86 -16.20 -6.95 5.07
CA ILE A 86 -14.81 -6.64 4.73
C ILE A 86 -14.08 -6.26 6.02
N GLY A 87 -13.20 -7.13 6.48
CA GLY A 87 -12.25 -6.82 7.55
C GLY A 87 -10.88 -6.40 7.01
N PRO A 88 -9.92 -6.05 7.88
CA PRO A 88 -8.59 -5.55 7.49
C PRO A 88 -7.84 -6.51 6.55
N VAL A 89 -7.96 -7.81 6.80
CA VAL A 89 -7.37 -8.86 5.95
C VAL A 89 -7.97 -8.86 4.55
N MET A 90 -9.29 -8.61 4.43
CA MET A 90 -9.97 -8.62 3.14
C MET A 90 -9.71 -7.33 2.37
N ALA A 91 -9.74 -6.18 3.06
CA ALA A 91 -9.39 -4.88 2.48
C ALA A 91 -7.97 -4.89 1.90
N SER A 92 -6.99 -5.46 2.62
CA SER A 92 -5.62 -5.62 2.14
C SER A 92 -5.54 -6.47 0.87
N ARG A 93 -6.34 -7.55 0.77
CA ARG A 93 -6.39 -8.38 -0.44
C ARG A 93 -7.01 -7.66 -1.64
N ILE A 94 -8.05 -6.85 -1.41
CA ILE A 94 -8.66 -6.02 -2.46
C ILE A 94 -7.64 -5.04 -3.02
N ILE A 95 -6.87 -4.36 -2.15
CA ILE A 95 -5.82 -3.44 -2.57
C ILE A 95 -4.71 -4.18 -3.33
N ALA A 96 -4.23 -5.31 -2.79
CA ALA A 96 -3.22 -6.11 -3.47
C ALA A 96 -3.67 -6.62 -4.84
N TYR A 97 -4.94 -7.01 -4.99
CA TYR A 97 -5.50 -7.43 -6.27
C TYR A 97 -5.53 -6.25 -7.25
N ARG A 98 -6.00 -5.08 -6.81
CA ARG A 98 -6.03 -3.84 -7.60
C ARG A 98 -4.65 -3.49 -8.13
N ASP A 99 -3.63 -3.53 -7.28
CA ASP A 99 -2.26 -3.15 -7.64
C ASP A 99 -1.64 -4.14 -8.64
N GLN A 100 -2.02 -5.41 -8.59
CA GLN A 100 -1.58 -6.44 -9.53
C GLN A 100 -2.30 -6.35 -10.89
N HIS A 101 -3.60 -6.07 -10.88
CA HIS A 101 -4.47 -6.09 -12.07
C HIS A 101 -4.71 -4.70 -12.66
N HIS A 102 -4.03 -3.67 -12.11
CA HIS A 102 -4.15 -2.27 -12.52
C HIS A 102 -5.56 -1.68 -12.33
N GLY A 103 -6.33 -2.22 -11.39
CA GLY A 103 -7.71 -1.85 -11.17
C GLY A 103 -8.69 -3.01 -11.23
N PHE A 104 -9.95 -2.69 -10.99
CA PHE A 104 -11.11 -3.51 -11.30
C PHE A 104 -11.86 -2.88 -12.47
N SER A 105 -12.20 -3.68 -13.47
CA SER A 105 -13.05 -3.23 -14.59
C SER A 105 -14.52 -3.47 -14.30
N THR A 106 -14.82 -4.52 -13.53
CA THR A 106 -16.17 -4.91 -13.11
C THR A 106 -16.22 -5.27 -11.62
N ILE A 107 -17.40 -5.11 -11.00
CA ILE A 107 -17.59 -5.46 -9.58
C ILE A 107 -17.44 -6.98 -9.38
N ASP A 108 -17.72 -7.76 -10.42
CA ASP A 108 -17.68 -9.23 -10.39
C ASP A 108 -16.26 -9.79 -10.26
N GLU A 109 -15.24 -9.03 -10.66
CA GLU A 109 -13.82 -9.38 -10.44
C GLU A 109 -13.46 -9.50 -8.95
N LEU A 110 -14.27 -8.94 -8.03
CA LEU A 110 -14.06 -9.14 -6.60
C LEU A 110 -14.15 -10.62 -6.19
N VAL A 111 -14.84 -11.48 -6.96
CA VAL A 111 -14.93 -12.93 -6.70
C VAL A 111 -13.58 -13.63 -6.89
N GLU A 112 -12.65 -13.06 -7.67
CA GLU A 112 -11.31 -13.63 -7.84
C GLU A 112 -10.46 -13.55 -6.57
N ILE A 113 -10.84 -12.67 -5.64
CA ILE A 113 -10.14 -12.49 -4.38
C ILE A 113 -10.49 -13.63 -3.41
N LYS A 114 -9.47 -14.36 -2.98
CA LYS A 114 -9.62 -15.45 -2.01
C LYS A 114 -10.35 -15.00 -0.74
N GLY A 115 -11.55 -15.54 -0.54
CA GLY A 115 -12.42 -15.27 0.61
C GLY A 115 -13.59 -14.33 0.31
N ILE A 116 -13.66 -13.76 -0.89
CA ILE A 116 -14.85 -13.08 -1.41
C ILE A 116 -15.56 -14.05 -2.36
N GLY A 117 -16.82 -14.38 -2.05
CA GLY A 117 -17.67 -15.18 -2.93
C GLY A 117 -18.81 -14.35 -3.50
N GLU A 118 -19.56 -14.92 -4.45
CA GLU A 118 -20.71 -14.26 -5.11
C GLU A 118 -21.68 -13.63 -4.10
N LYS A 119 -22.03 -14.37 -3.04
CA LYS A 119 -22.91 -13.88 -1.96
C LYS A 119 -22.39 -12.64 -1.23
N THR A 120 -21.06 -12.51 -1.13
CA THR A 120 -20.43 -11.32 -0.53
C THR A 120 -20.49 -10.17 -1.52
N VAL A 121 -20.18 -10.41 -2.79
CA VAL A 121 -20.26 -9.39 -3.84
C VAL A 121 -21.69 -8.84 -3.97
N GLU A 122 -22.71 -9.70 -3.95
CA GLU A 122 -24.11 -9.28 -3.96
C GLU A 122 -24.47 -8.33 -2.80
N LYS A 123 -23.94 -8.59 -1.61
CA LYS A 123 -24.13 -7.73 -0.44
C LYS A 123 -23.37 -6.41 -0.54
N LEU A 124 -22.26 -6.39 -1.27
CA LEU A 124 -21.40 -5.23 -1.43
C LEU A 124 -21.87 -4.31 -2.56
N ARG A 125 -22.46 -4.84 -3.64
CA ARG A 125 -23.01 -4.10 -4.79
C ARG A 125 -23.74 -2.80 -4.45
N PRO A 126 -24.63 -2.73 -3.43
CA PRO A 126 -25.33 -1.47 -3.10
C PRO A 126 -24.45 -0.43 -2.38
N TYR A 127 -23.22 -0.76 -2.00
CA TYR A 127 -22.29 0.11 -1.27
C TYR A 127 -21.04 0.46 -2.06
N ILE A 128 -20.83 -0.16 -3.22
CA ILE A 128 -19.60 -0.02 -4.00
C ILE A 128 -19.89 0.38 -5.44
N GLN A 129 -18.93 1.07 -6.03
CA GLN A 129 -18.97 1.46 -7.44
C GLN A 129 -17.58 1.38 -8.07
N ILE A 130 -17.54 1.37 -9.40
CA ILE A 130 -16.32 1.54 -10.18
C ILE A 130 -16.32 2.97 -10.71
N VAL A 131 -15.23 3.67 -10.44
CA VAL A 131 -15.00 5.03 -10.92
C VAL A 131 -13.62 5.03 -11.56
N GLU A 132 -13.53 5.55 -12.79
CA GLU A 132 -12.27 5.78 -13.51
C GLU A 132 -11.39 6.78 -12.76
#